data_AF-A0A8T2S046-F1
#
_entry.id   AF-A0A8T2S046-F1
#
_cell.length_a   1.000
_cell.length_b   1.000
_cell.length_c   1.000
_cell.angle_alpha   90.00
_cell.angle_beta   90.00
_cell.angle_gamma   90.00
#
_symmetry.space_group_name_H-M   'P 1'
#
loop_
_entity.id
_entity.type
_entity.pdbx_description
1 polymer ?
#
loop_
_entity_poly.entity_id
_entity_poly.type
_entity_poly.pdbx_seq_one_letter_code
_entity_poly.pdbx_strand_id
1 'polypeptide(L)'
;MAMSSVMEQETRVHVVDGDLDYLYYADEPEEPPLPRKKVPTGDIYEAARAGDVERLKVLLERGANVNVRDAWDSVALYYACLAGHLDAARMLMERGAICSENTFDGDRCHYAALNLRVRKLLKVFEARPPPLDPLPRSLRELFLSSKSNLRYVEGLQSALHEDNIFLDQSLPSKSFLGDSFSNEFNPDFVMFVHGQPIEAHRAILIARSSYFKSKFEKDWKYKKEVRLSNAKLTFPALFSLIQFFYTDRLDVAVEDMEDLARICKVCGCTGLQTAVEKELLHQKYAEYKHLRNVDDSQRRFILQGSSLPEEERLPCAMRKLLNLSLMKSKGERALSNKSCTMQSSAKINCSTVANNTKISESPEGMLLRSTLCNSAQCSKDNNTSDMVMQDDHADVAFVVEDTMFRSHQVILAARSDYFWARFCRMKGFKENDVELVQTDDVALPVLQENDLNTGTFEHLLEYMYTDQLSRLDPNQLPDTCCSH
;
A
#
# COMPACT_ATOMS: atom_id res chain seq x y z
N MET A 1 -6.10 -22.50 96.11
CA MET A 1 -6.64 -21.13 96.34
C MET A 1 -5.53 -20.31 96.98
N ALA A 2 -5.28 -19.06 96.61
CA ALA A 2 -5.73 -18.28 95.45
C ALA A 2 -4.74 -17.11 95.23
N MET A 3 -4.70 -16.53 94.02
CA MET A 3 -4.00 -15.28 93.62
C MET A 3 -2.51 -15.13 94.01
N SER A 4 -1.64 -14.94 93.01
CA SER A 4 -0.24 -14.51 93.20
C SER A 4 0.05 -13.27 92.34
N SER A 5 1.13 -12.53 92.64
CA SER A 5 1.34 -11.17 92.13
C SER A 5 2.82 -10.82 91.88
N VAL A 6 3.06 -10.12 90.76
CA VAL A 6 4.24 -9.26 90.43
C VAL A 6 5.60 -9.97 90.26
N MET A 7 6.51 -9.29 89.53
CA MET A 7 7.97 -9.52 89.37
C MET A 7 8.41 -10.69 88.46
N GLU A 8 9.45 -10.57 87.62
CA GLU A 8 10.18 -9.40 87.05
C GLU A 8 11.10 -9.86 85.88
N GLN A 9 11.83 -8.91 85.26
CA GLN A 9 13.07 -9.09 84.45
C GLN A 9 12.96 -9.76 83.06
N GLU A 10 13.96 -9.64 82.16
CA GLU A 10 14.71 -8.48 81.63
C GLU A 10 15.75 -8.99 80.61
N THR A 11 15.87 -8.37 79.42
CA THR A 11 17.10 -8.20 78.59
C THR A 11 16.69 -7.40 77.34
N ARG A 12 17.20 -6.18 77.02
CA ARG A 12 18.55 -5.80 76.51
C ARG A 12 18.93 -6.50 75.18
N VAL A 13 19.53 -5.83 74.19
CA VAL A 13 20.54 -4.74 74.22
C VAL A 13 20.21 -3.55 73.27
N HIS A 14 20.94 -2.44 73.45
CA HIS A 14 20.99 -1.20 72.64
C HIS A 14 21.52 -1.44 71.19
N VAL A 15 21.67 -0.46 70.28
CA VAL A 15 22.51 0.76 70.31
C VAL A 15 21.87 1.92 69.55
N VAL A 16 22.18 3.16 69.96
CA VAL A 16 22.00 4.40 69.19
C VAL A 16 23.38 4.99 68.94
N ASP A 17 23.68 5.29 67.69
CA ASP A 17 24.56 6.37 67.23
C ASP A 17 24.04 6.77 65.83
N GLY A 18 24.17 8.01 65.36
CA GLY A 18 24.95 9.10 65.92
C GLY A 18 26.16 9.40 65.05
N ASP A 19 25.95 10.17 63.98
CA ASP A 19 26.88 11.24 63.58
C ASP A 19 26.23 12.07 62.45
N LEU A 20 26.34 13.39 62.59
CA LEU A 20 26.10 14.36 61.53
C LEU A 20 27.47 14.83 61.02
N ASP A 21 27.47 15.68 59.98
CA ASP A 21 28.63 16.41 59.47
C ASP A 21 29.79 15.57 58.90
N TYR A 22 29.94 15.60 57.57
CA TYR A 22 31.04 16.38 56.99
C TYR A 22 30.64 16.93 55.61
N LEU A 23 31.20 18.08 55.24
CA LEU A 23 30.77 18.93 54.11
C LEU A 23 31.77 18.91 52.94
N TYR A 24 31.25 19.13 51.71
CA TYR A 24 31.98 19.54 50.48
C TYR A 24 33.05 18.55 49.94
N TYR A 25 33.31 18.37 48.64
CA TYR A 25 32.78 18.86 47.35
C TYR A 25 32.90 17.71 46.33
N ALA A 26 32.14 17.62 45.22
CA ALA A 26 30.97 18.38 44.79
C ALA A 26 29.82 17.38 44.42
N ASP A 27 29.06 17.36 43.32
CA ASP A 27 28.99 18.07 42.04
C ASP A 27 27.52 18.32 41.66
N GLU A 28 27.24 19.33 40.83
CA GLU A 28 25.89 19.72 40.36
C GLU A 28 25.95 20.27 38.92
N PRO A 29 24.84 20.27 38.14
CA PRO A 29 23.54 19.63 38.35
C PRO A 29 23.10 18.70 37.19
N GLU A 30 22.13 17.81 37.44
CA GLU A 30 21.13 17.46 36.42
C GLU A 30 19.80 18.13 36.78
N GLU A 31 19.16 18.77 35.80
CA GLU A 31 17.96 19.58 36.05
C GLU A 31 16.77 18.74 36.57
N PRO A 32 15.95 19.28 37.50
CA PRO A 32 14.76 18.57 37.95
C PRO A 32 13.83 18.31 36.76
N PRO A 33 13.30 17.08 36.59
CA PRO A 33 12.58 16.69 35.38
C PRO A 33 11.40 17.62 35.13
N LEU A 34 11.44 18.29 33.96
CA LEU A 34 10.53 19.36 33.56
C LEU A 34 9.09 19.11 34.00
N PRO A 35 8.39 20.11 34.59
CA PRO A 35 7.09 19.91 35.20
C PRO A 35 6.10 19.36 34.19
N ARG A 36 5.82 18.05 34.29
CA ARG A 36 4.92 17.31 33.39
C ARG A 36 3.61 18.09 33.28
N LYS A 37 3.33 18.67 32.11
CA LYS A 37 2.13 19.49 31.85
C LYS A 37 0.90 18.76 32.40
N LYS A 38 0.33 19.29 33.48
CA LYS A 38 -0.78 18.66 34.23
C LYS A 38 -1.84 18.20 33.24
N VAL A 39 -2.15 16.91 33.27
CA VAL A 39 -3.11 16.28 32.36
C VAL A 39 -4.49 16.88 32.68
N PRO A 40 -5.29 17.29 31.68
CA PRO A 40 -6.71 17.55 31.88
C PRO A 40 -7.35 16.27 32.43
N THR A 41 -7.78 16.29 33.69
CA THR A 41 -8.06 15.06 34.44
C THR A 41 -9.25 14.28 33.88
N GLY A 42 -9.00 13.04 33.47
CA GLY A 42 -10.02 12.03 33.21
C GLY A 42 -9.92 11.36 31.84
N ASP A 43 -10.85 10.45 31.59
CA ASP A 43 -10.77 9.45 30.51
C ASP A 43 -11.25 9.96 29.13
N ILE A 44 -10.95 9.18 28.08
CA ILE A 44 -11.48 9.36 26.71
C ILE A 44 -12.99 9.12 26.66
N TYR A 45 -13.51 8.16 27.44
CA TYR A 45 -14.95 7.88 27.53
C TYR A 45 -15.73 9.05 28.14
N GLU A 46 -15.18 9.69 29.17
CA GLU A 46 -15.77 10.89 29.78
C GLU A 46 -15.78 12.06 28.79
N ALA A 47 -14.67 12.30 28.09
CA ALA A 47 -14.57 13.36 27.10
C ALA A 47 -15.55 13.15 25.94
N ALA A 48 -15.69 11.90 25.45
CA ALA A 48 -16.67 11.53 24.44
C ALA A 48 -18.12 11.69 24.94
N ARG A 49 -18.40 11.29 26.18
CA ARG A 49 -19.72 11.37 26.83
C ARG A 49 -20.15 12.80 27.17
N ALA A 50 -19.20 13.70 27.41
CA ALA A 50 -19.44 15.12 27.67
C ALA A 50 -19.41 15.99 26.40
N GLY A 51 -18.93 15.46 25.27
CA GLY A 51 -18.73 16.22 24.05
C GLY A 51 -17.51 17.16 24.10
N ASP A 52 -16.55 16.88 24.97
CA ASP A 52 -15.32 17.68 25.13
C ASP A 52 -14.32 17.37 24.01
N VAL A 53 -14.58 17.98 22.86
CA VAL A 53 -13.78 17.85 21.62
C VAL A 53 -12.32 18.23 21.85
N GLU A 54 -12.05 19.26 22.65
CA GLU A 54 -10.69 19.76 22.89
C GLU A 54 -9.88 18.83 23.82
N ARG A 55 -10.53 18.20 24.81
CA ARG A 55 -9.90 17.13 25.60
C ARG A 55 -9.73 15.85 24.80
N LEU A 56 -10.70 15.45 23.96
CA LEU A 56 -10.53 14.35 23.01
C LEU A 56 -9.33 14.57 22.10
N LYS A 57 -9.20 15.78 21.53
CA LYS A 57 -8.08 16.17 20.68
C LYS A 57 -6.74 15.97 21.37
N VAL A 58 -6.58 16.51 22.59
CA VAL A 58 -5.34 16.41 23.38
C VAL A 58 -5.02 14.97 23.81
N LEU A 59 -6.03 14.12 24.07
CA LEU A 59 -5.82 12.71 24.37
C LEU A 59 -5.36 11.93 23.12
N LEU A 60 -6.05 12.12 22.00
CA LEU A 60 -5.76 11.43 20.73
C LEU A 60 -4.43 11.89 20.11
N GLU A 61 -4.04 13.16 20.26
CA GLU A 61 -2.71 13.68 19.86
C GLU A 61 -1.56 13.15 20.74
N ARG A 62 -1.86 12.55 21.89
CA ARG A 62 -0.89 11.85 22.75
C ARG A 62 -0.86 10.33 22.53
N GLY A 63 -1.50 9.84 21.47
CA GLY A 63 -1.51 8.41 21.13
C GLY A 63 -2.49 7.57 21.95
N ALA A 64 -3.52 8.17 22.56
CA ALA A 64 -4.61 7.39 23.15
C ALA A 64 -5.29 6.52 22.08
N ASN A 65 -5.36 5.21 22.30
CA ASN A 65 -6.02 4.29 21.36
C ASN A 65 -7.52 4.58 21.31
N VAL A 66 -8.00 5.07 20.16
CA VAL A 66 -9.40 5.45 19.95
C VAL A 66 -10.41 4.29 20.09
N ASN A 67 -9.94 3.05 19.87
CA ASN A 67 -10.72 1.81 19.95
C ASN A 67 -10.53 1.06 21.28
N VAL A 68 -9.95 1.70 22.30
CA VAL A 68 -9.83 1.11 23.65
C VAL A 68 -11.21 0.86 24.26
N ARG A 69 -11.41 -0.31 24.85
CA ARG A 69 -12.69 -0.76 25.44
C ARG A 69 -12.68 -0.66 26.97
N ASP A 70 -13.79 -0.20 27.52
CA ASP A 70 -14.00 -0.05 28.96
C ASP A 70 -14.47 -1.34 29.66
N ALA A 71 -14.78 -1.23 30.96
CA ALA A 71 -15.29 -2.34 31.77
C ALA A 71 -16.69 -2.86 31.36
N TRP A 72 -17.36 -2.20 30.41
CA TRP A 72 -18.64 -2.58 29.80
C TRP A 72 -18.49 -2.91 28.30
N ASP A 73 -17.28 -3.28 27.88
CA ASP A 73 -16.93 -3.63 26.50
C ASP A 73 -17.27 -2.52 25.48
N SER A 74 -17.21 -1.26 25.92
CA SER A 74 -17.67 -0.09 25.16
C SER A 74 -16.50 0.81 24.72
N VAL A 75 -16.57 1.29 23.47
CA VAL A 75 -15.59 2.22 22.88
C VAL A 75 -16.02 3.69 23.03
N ALA A 76 -15.09 4.63 22.91
CA ALA A 76 -15.36 6.06 23.04
C ALA A 76 -16.45 6.57 22.06
N LEU A 77 -16.48 6.06 20.82
CA LEU A 77 -17.48 6.45 19.81
C LEU A 77 -18.92 6.17 20.26
N TYR A 78 -19.16 5.04 20.93
CA TYR A 78 -20.48 4.69 21.46
C TYR A 78 -21.01 5.76 22.42
N TYR A 79 -20.16 6.31 23.29
CA TYR A 79 -20.55 7.35 24.23
C TYR A 79 -20.87 8.70 23.55
N ALA A 80 -20.09 9.09 22.54
CA ALA A 80 -20.40 10.28 21.74
C ALA A 80 -21.73 10.12 20.98
N CYS A 81 -22.02 8.92 20.47
CA CYS A 81 -23.29 8.60 19.81
C CYS A 81 -24.48 8.62 20.78
N LEU A 82 -24.34 7.99 21.95
CA LEU A 82 -25.35 7.89 23.00
C LEU A 82 -25.73 9.26 23.60
N ALA A 83 -24.75 10.16 23.73
CA ALA A 83 -24.96 11.53 24.19
C ALA A 83 -25.30 12.51 23.03
N GLY A 84 -25.23 12.06 21.77
CA GLY A 84 -25.58 12.85 20.60
C GLY A 84 -24.54 13.89 20.17
N HIS A 85 -23.33 13.84 20.70
CA HIS A 85 -22.24 14.80 20.44
C HIS A 85 -21.61 14.58 19.06
N LEU A 86 -22.20 15.23 18.05
CA LEU A 86 -21.80 15.12 16.64
C LEU A 86 -20.30 15.28 16.41
N ASP A 87 -19.70 16.33 16.96
CA ASP A 87 -18.34 16.72 16.63
C ASP A 87 -17.29 15.92 17.41
N ALA A 88 -17.66 15.39 18.58
CA ALA A 88 -16.91 14.36 19.29
C ALA A 88 -16.92 13.03 18.52
N ALA A 89 -18.09 12.59 18.04
CA ALA A 89 -18.22 11.39 17.21
C ALA A 89 -17.43 11.52 15.89
N ARG A 90 -17.48 12.70 15.25
CA ARG A 90 -16.68 13.04 14.06
C ARG A 90 -15.18 12.90 14.35
N MET A 91 -14.68 13.57 15.39
CA MET A 91 -13.26 13.53 15.74
C MET A 91 -12.79 12.09 16.02
N LEU A 92 -13.58 11.30 16.74
CA LEU A 92 -13.25 9.91 17.04
C LEU A 92 -13.13 9.07 15.74
N MET A 93 -14.08 9.18 14.81
CA MET A 93 -13.99 8.45 13.54
C MET A 93 -12.89 8.98 12.61
N GLU A 94 -12.61 10.29 12.60
CA GLU A 94 -11.46 10.86 11.86
C GLU A 94 -10.11 10.41 12.43
N ARG A 95 -10.06 10.04 13.72
CA ARG A 95 -8.89 9.43 14.37
C ARG A 95 -8.92 7.88 14.36
N GLY A 96 -9.83 7.27 13.59
CA GLY A 96 -9.85 5.82 13.34
C GLY A 96 -10.76 4.97 14.22
N ALA A 97 -11.79 5.55 14.85
CA ALA A 97 -12.81 4.77 15.56
C ALA A 97 -13.57 3.83 14.61
N ILE A 98 -13.68 2.55 14.97
CA ILE A 98 -14.34 1.51 14.17
C ILE A 98 -15.86 1.68 14.25
N CYS A 99 -16.49 1.82 13.07
CA CYS A 99 -17.94 1.85 12.91
C CYS A 99 -18.30 1.21 11.57
N SER A 100 -18.31 -0.12 11.51
CA SER A 100 -18.59 -0.91 10.31
C SER A 100 -19.85 -1.77 10.49
N GLU A 101 -20.71 -1.82 9.46
CA GLU A 101 -21.93 -2.64 9.45
C GLU A 101 -21.64 -4.10 9.79
N ASN A 102 -22.56 -4.75 10.51
CA ASN A 102 -22.45 -6.16 10.95
C ASN A 102 -21.32 -6.42 11.96
N THR A 103 -20.78 -5.37 12.59
CA THR A 103 -19.92 -5.50 13.76
C THR A 103 -20.65 -5.01 15.01
N PHE A 104 -20.39 -5.68 16.15
CA PHE A 104 -21.03 -5.37 17.43
C PHE A 104 -20.86 -3.90 17.85
N ASP A 105 -19.71 -3.28 17.55
CA ASP A 105 -19.44 -1.88 17.86
C ASP A 105 -20.18 -0.91 16.90
N GLY A 106 -20.19 -1.21 15.60
CA GLY A 106 -20.92 -0.42 14.59
C GLY A 106 -22.43 -0.43 14.83
N ASP A 107 -23.01 -1.63 14.96
CA ASP A 107 -24.45 -1.83 15.22
C ASP A 107 -24.87 -1.13 16.53
N ARG A 108 -24.03 -1.19 17.58
CA ARG A 108 -24.23 -0.45 18.84
C ARG A 108 -24.20 1.06 18.64
N CYS A 109 -23.27 1.60 17.86
CA CYS A 109 -23.21 3.04 17.59
C CYS A 109 -24.45 3.51 16.80
N HIS A 110 -24.92 2.70 15.86
CA HIS A 110 -26.12 2.96 15.05
C HIS A 110 -27.41 2.93 15.86
N TYR A 111 -27.52 1.97 16.78
CA TYR A 111 -28.60 1.90 17.76
C TYR A 111 -28.57 3.09 18.74
N ALA A 112 -27.40 3.43 19.27
CA ALA A 112 -27.22 4.47 20.28
C ALA A 112 -27.29 5.91 19.74
N ALA A 113 -27.22 6.13 18.42
CA ALA A 113 -27.21 7.46 17.81
C ALA A 113 -28.43 8.33 18.20
N LEU A 114 -28.26 9.17 19.22
CA LEU A 114 -29.33 9.92 19.90
C LEU A 114 -30.10 10.89 18.98
N ASN A 115 -29.46 11.37 17.91
CA ASN A 115 -30.06 12.32 16.99
C ASN A 115 -29.72 12.02 15.51
N LEU A 116 -30.53 12.58 14.62
CA LEU A 116 -30.42 12.37 13.18
C LEU A 116 -29.10 12.88 12.59
N ARG A 117 -28.45 13.90 13.19
CA ARG A 117 -27.15 14.39 12.72
C ARG A 117 -26.06 13.35 12.96
N VAL A 118 -26.02 12.73 14.15
CA VAL A 118 -25.13 11.60 14.44
C VAL A 118 -25.45 10.42 13.52
N ARG A 119 -26.72 10.02 13.37
CA ARG A 119 -27.08 8.89 12.50
C ARG A 119 -26.70 9.12 11.02
N LYS A 120 -26.81 10.35 10.51
CA LYS A 120 -26.29 10.71 9.18
C LYS A 120 -24.76 10.68 9.14
N LEU A 121 -24.09 11.18 10.18
CA LEU A 121 -22.63 11.16 10.27
C LEU A 121 -22.08 9.73 10.25
N LEU A 122 -22.62 8.82 11.06
CA LEU A 122 -22.16 7.43 11.08
C LEU A 122 -22.31 6.77 9.71
N LYS A 123 -23.47 6.90 9.05
CA LYS A 123 -23.68 6.42 7.67
C LYS A 123 -22.70 7.00 6.64
N VAL A 124 -22.28 8.25 6.82
CA VAL A 124 -21.25 8.88 5.96
C VAL A 124 -19.86 8.32 6.23
N PHE A 125 -19.58 7.84 7.44
CA PHE A 125 -18.31 7.21 7.80
C PHE A 125 -18.29 5.70 7.50
N GLU A 126 -19.42 4.99 7.59
CA GLU A 126 -19.60 3.65 6.99
C GLU A 126 -19.36 3.69 5.48
N ALA A 127 -19.85 4.75 4.82
CA ALA A 127 -19.63 4.99 3.39
C ALA A 127 -18.21 5.51 3.05
N ARG A 128 -17.32 5.75 4.04
CA ARG A 128 -15.91 5.99 3.74
C ARG A 128 -15.27 4.64 3.38
N PRO A 129 -14.65 4.48 2.20
CA PRO A 129 -13.93 3.27 1.89
C PRO A 129 -12.77 3.07 2.88
N PRO A 130 -12.40 1.81 3.19
CA PRO A 130 -11.25 1.52 4.06
C PRO A 130 -9.97 2.17 3.53
N PRO A 131 -8.98 2.41 4.41
CA PRO A 131 -7.65 2.86 3.98
C PRO A 131 -7.06 1.87 2.98
N LEU A 132 -6.32 2.38 1.99
CA LEU A 132 -5.61 1.53 1.04
C LEU A 132 -4.42 0.84 1.71
N ASP A 133 -4.18 -0.41 1.35
CA ASP A 133 -2.97 -1.16 1.70
C ASP A 133 -1.69 -0.43 1.23
N PRO A 134 -0.50 -0.71 1.81
CA PRO A 134 0.70 0.10 1.58
C PRO A 134 1.10 0.28 0.11
N LEU A 135 1.07 -0.78 -0.70
CA LEU A 135 1.36 -0.74 -2.14
C LEU A 135 0.36 0.11 -2.95
N PRO A 136 -0.98 -0.15 -2.95
CA PRO A 136 -1.95 0.72 -3.62
C PRO A 136 -1.97 2.15 -3.07
N ARG A 137 -1.61 2.36 -1.80
CA ARG A 137 -1.44 3.70 -1.22
C ARG A 137 -0.26 4.45 -1.82
N SER A 138 0.94 3.86 -1.75
CA SER A 138 2.16 4.38 -2.37
C SER A 138 1.96 4.71 -3.85
N LEU A 139 1.29 3.80 -4.59
CA LEU A 139 0.99 4.00 -6.01
C LEU A 139 -0.08 5.08 -6.24
N ARG A 140 -1.05 5.29 -5.34
CA ARG A 140 -1.96 6.46 -5.36
C ARG A 140 -1.18 7.76 -5.20
N GLU A 141 -0.30 7.81 -4.21
CA GLU A 141 0.44 9.02 -3.84
C GLU A 141 1.38 9.44 -4.99
N LEU A 142 2.03 8.48 -5.66
CA LEU A 142 2.78 8.73 -6.89
C LEU A 142 1.87 9.19 -8.05
N PHE A 143 0.73 8.51 -8.31
CA PHE A 143 -0.22 8.94 -9.35
C PHE A 143 -0.79 10.36 -9.13
N LEU A 144 -0.94 10.79 -7.88
CA LEU A 144 -1.39 12.13 -7.49
C LEU A 144 -0.26 13.14 -7.25
N SER A 145 1.02 12.75 -7.38
CA SER A 145 2.12 13.71 -7.50
C SER A 145 2.11 14.42 -8.87
N SER A 146 1.54 13.77 -9.88
CA SER A 146 1.27 14.36 -11.20
C SER A 146 0.27 15.51 -11.12
N LYS A 147 0.74 16.71 -11.48
CA LYS A 147 0.05 17.99 -11.30
C LYS A 147 -1.32 18.09 -11.99
N SER A 148 -1.53 17.40 -13.10
CA SER A 148 -2.83 17.39 -13.80
C SER A 148 -3.83 16.49 -13.08
N ASN A 149 -3.37 15.31 -12.64
CA ASN A 149 -4.19 14.35 -11.90
C ASN A 149 -4.64 14.94 -10.56
N LEU A 150 -3.72 15.58 -9.82
CA LEU A 150 -4.05 16.25 -8.55
C LEU A 150 -5.12 17.33 -8.72
N ARG A 151 -4.94 18.23 -9.69
CA ARG A 151 -5.88 19.32 -9.99
C ARG A 151 -7.29 18.84 -10.33
N TYR A 152 -7.40 17.69 -11.02
CA TYR A 152 -8.70 17.11 -11.31
C TYR A 152 -9.40 16.60 -10.04
N VAL A 153 -8.67 15.91 -9.14
CA VAL A 153 -9.22 15.44 -7.86
C VAL A 153 -9.55 16.60 -6.91
N GLU A 154 -8.70 17.63 -6.83
CA GLU A 154 -9.00 18.88 -6.10
C GLU A 154 -10.27 19.57 -6.64
N GLY A 155 -10.45 19.59 -7.96
CA GLY A 155 -11.65 20.12 -8.61
C GLY A 155 -12.92 19.35 -8.26
N LEU A 156 -12.88 18.01 -8.31
CA LEU A 156 -13.99 17.15 -7.87
C LEU A 156 -14.37 17.38 -6.41
N GLN A 157 -13.38 17.48 -5.51
CA GLN A 157 -13.65 17.75 -4.09
C GLN A 157 -14.22 19.15 -3.86
N SER A 158 -13.78 20.14 -4.63
CA SER A 158 -14.31 21.51 -4.55
C SER A 158 -15.78 21.57 -4.95
N ALA A 159 -16.19 20.82 -5.98
CA ALA A 159 -17.60 20.70 -6.38
C ALA A 159 -18.47 19.98 -5.32
N LEU A 160 -17.89 19.10 -4.51
CA LEU A 160 -18.57 18.38 -3.42
C LEU A 160 -18.66 19.19 -2.11
N HIS A 161 -17.96 20.33 -1.99
CA HIS A 161 -17.94 21.11 -0.75
C HIS A 161 -19.22 21.93 -0.49
N GLU A 162 -20.04 22.21 -1.51
CA GLU A 162 -21.30 22.95 -1.32
C GLU A 162 -22.30 22.17 -0.43
N ASP A 163 -22.29 20.84 -0.49
CA ASP A 163 -23.15 19.95 0.32
C ASP A 163 -22.61 19.73 1.76
N ASN A 164 -21.45 20.28 2.14
CA ASN A 164 -20.85 20.20 3.49
C ASN A 164 -20.53 18.78 4.03
N ILE A 165 -20.49 17.76 3.17
CA ILE A 165 -20.29 16.35 3.56
C ILE A 165 -19.23 15.66 2.68
N PHE A 166 -18.00 16.19 2.63
CA PHE A 166 -16.80 15.33 2.59
C PHE A 166 -15.51 16.09 2.94
N LEU A 167 -14.63 15.44 3.68
CA LEU A 167 -13.21 15.77 3.79
C LEU A 167 -12.45 14.48 3.54
N ASP A 168 -11.98 14.26 2.30
CA ASP A 168 -11.06 13.17 2.00
C ASP A 168 -9.66 13.54 2.51
N GLN A 169 -9.44 13.32 3.81
CA GLN A 169 -8.13 13.44 4.45
C GLN A 169 -7.11 12.40 3.93
N SER A 170 -7.45 11.60 2.91
CA SER A 170 -6.53 10.72 2.16
C SER A 170 -6.07 11.27 0.80
N LEU A 171 -6.32 12.55 0.49
CA LEU A 171 -5.37 13.31 -0.33
C LEU A 171 -4.01 13.38 0.38
N PRO A 172 -2.88 13.37 -0.33
CA PRO A 172 -1.57 13.60 0.28
C PRO A 172 -1.56 14.97 0.97
N SER A 173 -1.37 14.97 2.29
CA SER A 173 -1.23 16.21 3.05
C SER A 173 -0.08 17.05 2.48
N LYS A 174 -0.23 18.38 2.43
CA LYS A 174 0.82 19.30 1.93
C LYS A 174 2.15 19.21 2.73
N SER A 175 2.11 18.60 3.92
CA SER A 175 3.28 18.24 4.72
C SER A 175 4.11 17.06 4.18
N PHE A 176 3.54 16.19 3.35
CA PHE A 176 4.27 15.10 2.69
C PHE A 176 4.92 15.56 1.38
N LEU A 177 4.20 16.38 0.59
CA LEU A 177 4.78 17.14 -0.53
C LEU A 177 5.51 18.38 0.01
N GLY A 178 6.55 18.15 0.81
CA GLY A 178 7.27 19.18 1.56
C GLY A 178 7.76 20.34 0.69
N ASP A 179 7.79 21.54 1.27
CA ASP A 179 8.05 22.82 0.59
C ASP A 179 9.54 23.02 0.23
N SER A 180 10.14 22.03 -0.42
CA SER A 180 11.57 21.97 -0.74
C SER A 180 11.87 21.01 -1.89
N PHE A 181 12.35 21.60 -2.99
CA PHE A 181 12.88 20.99 -4.23
C PHE A 181 11.88 20.47 -5.27
N SER A 182 12.11 20.92 -6.51
CA SER A 182 11.30 20.68 -7.72
C SER A 182 11.52 19.29 -8.35
N ASN A 183 11.60 18.25 -7.52
CA ASN A 183 11.85 16.87 -7.95
C ASN A 183 10.54 16.06 -8.01
N GLU A 184 9.62 16.49 -8.89
CA GLU A 184 8.45 15.70 -9.28
C GLU A 184 8.94 14.41 -9.97
N PHE A 185 8.54 13.21 -9.50
CA PHE A 185 8.74 11.99 -10.28
C PHE A 185 7.85 12.06 -11.52
N ASN A 186 8.43 11.89 -12.71
CA ASN A 186 7.77 12.24 -13.96
C ASN A 186 7.01 11.03 -14.56
N PRO A 187 5.76 11.21 -15.04
CA PRO A 187 5.06 10.20 -15.82
C PRO A 187 5.83 9.86 -17.11
N ASP A 188 5.88 8.58 -17.46
CA ASP A 188 6.48 8.12 -18.73
C ASP A 188 5.50 8.24 -19.94
N PHE A 189 4.20 8.44 -19.65
CA PHE A 189 3.14 8.45 -20.64
C PHE A 189 1.97 9.39 -20.27
N VAL A 190 1.46 10.13 -21.26
CA VAL A 190 0.32 11.05 -21.11
C VAL A 190 -0.79 10.74 -22.12
N MET A 191 -2.02 10.62 -21.64
CA MET A 191 -3.21 10.44 -22.46
C MET A 191 -4.08 11.69 -22.44
N PHE A 192 -4.19 12.39 -23.57
CA PHE A 192 -5.10 13.52 -23.71
C PHE A 192 -6.49 13.05 -24.16
N VAL A 193 -7.51 13.18 -23.32
CA VAL A 193 -8.93 12.96 -23.68
C VAL A 193 -9.61 14.33 -23.76
N HIS A 194 -10.20 14.67 -24.91
CA HIS A 194 -10.83 15.99 -25.18
C HIS A 194 -9.96 17.21 -24.82
N GLY A 195 -8.63 17.05 -24.85
CA GLY A 195 -7.66 18.10 -24.50
C GLY A 195 -7.20 18.10 -23.03
N GLN A 196 -7.84 17.34 -22.15
CA GLN A 196 -7.41 17.17 -20.75
C GLN A 196 -6.41 16.00 -20.63
N PRO A 197 -5.23 16.19 -20.02
CA PRO A 197 -4.24 15.12 -19.83
C PRO A 197 -4.56 14.23 -18.62
N ILE A 198 -4.32 12.93 -18.80
CA ILE A 198 -4.19 11.93 -17.73
C ILE A 198 -2.74 11.46 -17.73
N GLU A 199 -2.04 11.66 -16.61
CA GLU A 199 -0.60 11.40 -16.47
C GLU A 199 -0.37 10.01 -15.83
N ALA A 200 0.42 9.15 -16.47
CA ALA A 200 0.52 7.73 -16.11
C ALA A 200 1.89 7.08 -16.41
N HIS A 201 2.03 5.81 -16.02
CA HIS A 201 3.25 5.01 -16.10
C HIS A 201 2.97 3.68 -16.81
N ARG A 202 3.76 3.36 -17.81
CA ARG A 202 3.65 2.17 -18.68
C ARG A 202 3.58 0.89 -17.89
N ALA A 203 4.48 0.67 -16.94
CA ALA A 203 4.52 -0.56 -16.14
C ALA A 203 3.17 -0.89 -15.47
N ILE A 204 2.52 0.13 -14.88
CA ILE A 204 1.20 -0.01 -14.25
C ILE A 204 0.10 -0.25 -15.30
N LEU A 205 0.07 0.55 -16.38
CA LEU A 205 -0.92 0.38 -17.45
C LEU A 205 -0.84 -1.02 -18.11
N ILE A 206 0.37 -1.52 -18.33
CA ILE A 206 0.66 -2.82 -18.94
C ILE A 206 0.26 -3.97 -18.01
N ALA A 207 0.65 -3.91 -16.74
CA ALA A 207 0.33 -4.96 -15.77
C ALA A 207 -1.18 -5.07 -15.46
N ARG A 208 -1.92 -3.96 -15.58
CA ARG A 208 -3.36 -3.90 -15.27
C ARG A 208 -4.27 -4.02 -16.51
N SER A 209 -3.73 -4.03 -17.74
CA SER A 209 -4.54 -4.11 -18.97
C SER A 209 -3.81 -4.69 -20.18
N SER A 210 -4.42 -5.72 -20.79
CA SER A 210 -3.96 -6.34 -22.04
C SER A 210 -4.08 -5.41 -23.27
N TYR A 211 -5.03 -4.47 -23.26
CA TYR A 211 -5.13 -3.42 -24.27
C TYR A 211 -3.91 -2.51 -24.25
N PHE A 212 -3.57 -1.97 -23.08
CA PHE A 212 -2.43 -1.07 -22.93
C PHE A 212 -1.13 -1.79 -23.28
N LYS A 213 -0.93 -3.03 -22.79
CA LYS A 213 0.18 -3.90 -23.22
C LYS A 213 0.29 -4.00 -24.75
N SER A 214 -0.78 -4.44 -25.42
CA SER A 214 -0.79 -4.62 -26.88
C SER A 214 -0.61 -3.32 -27.67
N LYS A 215 -0.94 -2.16 -27.08
CA LYS A 215 -0.64 -0.83 -27.66
C LYS A 215 0.81 -0.42 -27.48
N PHE A 216 1.42 -0.66 -26.31
CA PHE A 216 2.83 -0.37 -26.07
C PHE A 216 3.79 -1.34 -26.78
N GLU A 217 3.35 -2.56 -27.10
CA GLU A 217 4.08 -3.45 -28.02
C GLU A 217 4.09 -2.92 -29.48
N LYS A 218 3.11 -2.08 -29.86
CA LYS A 218 2.78 -1.74 -31.25
C LYS A 218 2.67 -0.23 -31.45
N ASP A 219 1.46 0.29 -31.66
CA ASP A 219 1.16 1.66 -32.08
C ASP A 219 1.81 2.75 -31.22
N TRP A 220 2.09 2.45 -29.95
CA TRP A 220 2.55 3.38 -28.92
C TRP A 220 3.97 3.05 -28.38
N LYS A 221 4.71 2.07 -28.93
CA LYS A 221 6.03 1.61 -28.41
C LYS A 221 6.94 2.78 -28.02
N TYR A 222 7.13 3.74 -28.93
CA TYR A 222 8.00 4.91 -28.73
C TYR A 222 7.27 6.25 -28.43
N LYS A 223 5.97 6.23 -28.11
CA LYS A 223 5.16 7.45 -27.88
C LYS A 223 5.10 7.85 -26.41
N LYS A 224 5.50 9.08 -26.08
CA LYS A 224 5.32 9.67 -24.74
C LYS A 224 3.93 10.29 -24.51
N GLU A 225 3.24 10.68 -25.58
CA GLU A 225 1.84 11.12 -25.50
C GLU A 225 0.95 10.46 -26.57
N VAL A 226 -0.34 10.37 -26.27
CA VAL A 226 -1.40 10.04 -27.24
C VAL A 226 -2.61 10.94 -27.04
N ARG A 227 -3.37 11.18 -28.11
CA ARG A 227 -4.58 12.00 -28.10
C ARG A 227 -5.77 11.14 -28.51
N LEU A 228 -6.79 11.08 -27.66
CA LEU A 228 -7.94 10.19 -27.79
C LEU A 228 -9.20 11.04 -28.02
N SER A 229 -9.62 11.14 -29.29
CA SER A 229 -10.74 11.97 -29.75
C SER A 229 -12.00 11.14 -30.07
N ASN A 230 -12.23 10.04 -29.34
CA ASN A 230 -13.41 9.20 -29.54
C ASN A 230 -14.61 9.80 -28.80
N ALA A 231 -15.69 10.11 -29.52
CA ALA A 231 -16.91 10.69 -28.93
C ALA A 231 -17.62 9.79 -27.90
N LYS A 232 -17.30 8.48 -27.84
CA LYS A 232 -17.82 7.52 -26.84
C LYS A 232 -16.90 7.32 -25.63
N LEU A 233 -15.79 8.07 -25.55
CA LEU A 233 -14.82 8.06 -24.46
C LEU A 233 -14.95 9.38 -23.69
N THR A 234 -15.19 9.31 -22.39
CA THR A 234 -15.28 10.46 -21.48
C THR A 234 -14.04 10.53 -20.58
N PHE A 235 -13.63 11.74 -20.20
CA PHE A 235 -12.47 11.94 -19.33
C PHE A 235 -12.70 11.37 -17.93
N PRO A 236 -13.82 11.64 -17.22
CA PRO A 236 -14.02 11.15 -15.86
C PRO A 236 -14.04 9.61 -15.76
N ALA A 237 -14.75 8.93 -16.67
CA ALA A 237 -14.78 7.47 -16.72
C ALA A 237 -13.40 6.85 -17.00
N LEU A 238 -12.61 7.40 -17.95
CA LEU A 238 -11.24 6.90 -18.16
C LEU A 238 -10.33 7.20 -16.96
N PHE A 239 -10.38 8.42 -16.41
CA PHE A 239 -9.60 8.79 -15.24
C PHE A 239 -9.87 7.85 -14.06
N SER A 240 -11.14 7.53 -13.80
CA SER A 240 -11.56 6.61 -12.74
C SER A 240 -10.99 5.19 -12.96
N LEU A 241 -10.94 4.71 -14.21
CA LEU A 241 -10.30 3.41 -14.53
C LEU A 241 -8.77 3.45 -14.34
N ILE A 242 -8.11 4.52 -14.78
CA ILE A 242 -6.66 4.66 -14.60
C ILE A 242 -6.32 4.79 -13.10
N GLN A 243 -7.10 5.55 -12.32
CA GLN A 243 -6.92 5.65 -10.88
C GLN A 243 -7.15 4.29 -10.18
N PHE A 244 -8.15 3.51 -10.61
CA PHE A 244 -8.34 2.13 -10.14
C PHE A 244 -7.10 1.26 -10.39
N PHE A 245 -6.40 1.40 -11.52
CA PHE A 245 -5.18 0.65 -11.81
C PHE A 245 -4.05 0.87 -10.79
N TYR A 246 -3.92 2.05 -10.16
CA TYR A 246 -2.93 2.31 -9.11
C TYR A 246 -3.40 1.93 -7.70
N THR A 247 -4.72 1.89 -7.47
CA THR A 247 -5.30 1.86 -6.11
C THR A 247 -6.04 0.58 -5.75
N ASP A 248 -6.36 -0.25 -6.75
CA ASP A 248 -7.33 -1.34 -6.65
C ASP A 248 -8.71 -0.90 -6.10
N ARG A 249 -9.02 0.40 -6.14
CA ARG A 249 -10.27 0.97 -5.62
C ARG A 249 -10.91 1.88 -6.66
N LEU A 250 -12.07 1.47 -7.17
CA LEU A 250 -12.88 2.28 -8.06
C LEU A 250 -13.74 3.23 -7.23
N ASP A 251 -13.80 4.50 -7.65
CA ASP A 251 -14.70 5.52 -7.14
C ASP A 251 -15.12 6.40 -8.32
N VAL A 252 -16.35 6.23 -8.79
CA VAL A 252 -16.87 6.81 -10.05
C VAL A 252 -18.25 7.42 -9.85
N ALA A 253 -18.61 8.48 -10.59
CA ALA A 253 -19.97 9.01 -10.56
C ALA A 253 -20.94 8.02 -11.25
N VAL A 254 -22.20 7.96 -10.81
CA VAL A 254 -23.17 6.99 -11.39
C VAL A 254 -23.45 7.30 -12.87
N GLU A 255 -23.47 8.57 -13.26
CA GLU A 255 -23.59 9.03 -14.65
C GLU A 255 -22.44 8.53 -15.56
N ASP A 256 -21.24 8.30 -15.02
CA ASP A 256 -20.08 7.78 -15.76
C ASP A 256 -20.06 6.24 -15.87
N MET A 257 -20.92 5.51 -15.15
CA MET A 257 -20.83 4.04 -15.07
C MET A 257 -21.07 3.34 -16.41
N GLU A 258 -22.02 3.83 -17.23
CA GLU A 258 -22.24 3.27 -18.58
C GLU A 258 -21.07 3.52 -19.54
N ASP A 259 -20.31 4.59 -19.30
CA ASP A 259 -19.10 4.92 -20.05
C ASP A 259 -17.93 4.06 -19.59
N LEU A 260 -17.75 3.96 -18.27
CA LEU A 260 -16.74 3.10 -17.64
C LEU A 260 -16.87 1.64 -18.09
N ALA A 261 -18.08 1.07 -18.10
CA ALA A 261 -18.31 -0.30 -18.56
C ALA A 261 -17.80 -0.53 -20.00
N ARG A 262 -18.05 0.41 -20.91
CA ARG A 262 -17.55 0.35 -22.30
C ARG A 262 -16.02 0.48 -22.36
N ILE A 263 -15.42 1.30 -21.51
CA ILE A 263 -13.96 1.47 -21.44
C ILE A 263 -13.30 0.20 -20.86
N CYS A 264 -13.81 -0.36 -19.77
CA CYS A 264 -13.35 -1.62 -19.18
C CYS A 264 -13.35 -2.76 -20.22
N LYS A 265 -14.41 -2.85 -21.03
CA LYS A 265 -14.52 -3.82 -22.13
C LYS A 265 -13.44 -3.64 -23.20
N VAL A 266 -13.07 -2.40 -23.54
CA VAL A 266 -11.97 -2.10 -24.48
C VAL A 266 -10.61 -2.38 -23.84
N CYS A 267 -10.46 -2.11 -22.54
CA CYS A 267 -9.22 -2.31 -21.79
C CYS A 267 -8.95 -3.77 -21.38
N GLY A 268 -9.94 -4.66 -21.53
CA GLY A 268 -9.83 -6.08 -21.15
C GLY A 268 -10.04 -6.35 -19.66
N CYS A 269 -10.69 -5.44 -18.93
CA CYS A 269 -10.92 -5.53 -17.48
C CYS A 269 -12.27 -6.23 -17.21
N THR A 270 -12.32 -7.55 -17.39
CA THR A 270 -13.56 -8.34 -17.50
C THR A 270 -14.37 -8.46 -16.21
N GLY A 271 -13.72 -8.70 -15.07
CA GLY A 271 -14.35 -8.75 -13.75
C GLY A 271 -14.88 -7.38 -13.34
N LEU A 272 -14.08 -6.32 -13.55
CA LEU A 272 -14.51 -4.95 -13.29
C LEU A 272 -15.70 -4.53 -14.19
N GLN A 273 -15.67 -4.85 -15.49
CA GLN A 273 -16.82 -4.64 -16.39
C GLN A 273 -18.06 -5.36 -15.85
N THR A 274 -17.93 -6.64 -15.49
CA THR A 274 -19.03 -7.46 -14.98
C THR A 274 -19.62 -6.92 -13.67
N ALA A 275 -18.79 -6.31 -12.80
CA ALA A 275 -19.26 -5.69 -11.56
C ALA A 275 -20.04 -4.40 -11.82
N VAL A 276 -19.54 -3.51 -12.68
CA VAL A 276 -20.22 -2.27 -13.07
C VAL A 276 -21.53 -2.54 -13.83
N GLU A 277 -21.55 -3.53 -14.73
CA GLU A 277 -22.76 -3.92 -15.47
C GLU A 277 -23.84 -4.54 -14.56
N LYS A 278 -23.45 -5.26 -13.50
CA LYS A 278 -24.40 -5.75 -12.48
C LYS A 278 -25.02 -4.60 -11.69
N GLU A 279 -24.23 -3.61 -11.29
CA GLU A 279 -24.75 -2.51 -10.48
C GLU A 279 -25.64 -1.55 -11.30
N LEU A 280 -25.26 -1.27 -12.55
CA LEU A 280 -26.14 -0.58 -13.52
C LEU A 280 -27.49 -1.28 -13.69
N LEU A 281 -27.51 -2.62 -13.62
CA LEU A 281 -28.74 -3.40 -13.67
C LEU A 281 -29.54 -3.33 -12.36
N HIS A 282 -28.87 -3.36 -11.20
CA HIS A 282 -29.52 -3.16 -9.90
C HIS A 282 -30.19 -1.79 -9.78
N GLN A 283 -29.49 -0.72 -10.16
CA GLN A 283 -30.00 0.67 -10.13
C GLN A 283 -31.29 0.78 -10.95
N LYS A 284 -31.30 0.29 -12.19
CA LYS A 284 -32.49 0.29 -13.07
C LYS A 284 -33.65 -0.54 -12.53
N TYR A 285 -33.39 -1.64 -11.81
CA TYR A 285 -34.43 -2.38 -11.09
C TYR A 285 -34.93 -1.67 -9.82
N ALA A 286 -34.09 -0.90 -9.14
CA ALA A 286 -34.48 -0.09 -7.99
C ALA A 286 -35.39 1.07 -8.42
N GLU A 287 -34.99 1.84 -9.44
CA GLU A 287 -35.79 2.89 -10.09
C GLU A 287 -37.18 2.37 -10.48
N TYR A 288 -37.24 1.26 -11.24
CA TYR A 288 -38.48 0.64 -11.70
C TYR A 288 -39.43 0.25 -10.55
N LYS A 289 -38.87 -0.08 -9.38
CA LYS A 289 -39.63 -0.51 -8.19
C LYS A 289 -40.08 0.67 -7.31
N HIS A 290 -39.45 1.83 -7.41
CA HIS A 290 -39.65 2.98 -6.52
C HIS A 290 -40.38 4.16 -7.19
N LEU A 291 -41.68 3.95 -7.46
CA LEU A 291 -42.61 4.94 -8.04
C LEU A 291 -42.91 6.20 -7.17
N ARG A 292 -42.10 6.47 -6.12
CA ARG A 292 -42.16 7.68 -5.28
C ARG A 292 -40.79 8.01 -4.70
N ASN A 293 -40.38 9.27 -4.87
CA ASN A 293 -39.28 9.99 -4.23
C ASN A 293 -38.50 9.20 -3.16
N VAL A 294 -37.47 8.46 -3.59
CA VAL A 294 -36.36 8.05 -2.74
C VAL A 294 -35.29 9.15 -2.79
N ASP A 295 -34.59 9.37 -1.68
CA ASP A 295 -33.49 10.33 -1.59
C ASP A 295 -32.30 9.80 -2.40
N ASP A 296 -32.04 10.43 -3.56
CA ASP A 296 -31.16 9.95 -4.64
C ASP A 296 -29.68 10.14 -4.30
N SER A 297 -29.27 9.41 -3.27
CA SER A 297 -28.17 9.77 -2.37
C SER A 297 -26.84 9.10 -2.70
N GLN A 298 -26.85 8.00 -3.47
CA GLN A 298 -25.64 7.40 -4.04
C GLN A 298 -25.30 8.00 -5.40
N ARG A 299 -24.87 9.27 -5.42
CA ARG A 299 -24.33 9.93 -6.63
C ARG A 299 -23.04 9.27 -7.17
N ARG A 300 -22.40 8.39 -6.39
CA ARG A 300 -21.14 7.73 -6.71
C ARG A 300 -21.19 6.23 -6.37
N PHE A 301 -20.55 5.42 -7.21
CA PHE A 301 -20.32 3.99 -7.00
C PHE A 301 -18.88 3.75 -6.57
N ILE A 302 -18.70 2.99 -5.49
CA ILE A 302 -17.39 2.64 -4.93
C ILE A 302 -17.26 1.11 -4.91
N LEU A 303 -16.14 0.59 -5.43
CA LEU A 303 -15.83 -0.83 -5.45
C LEU A 303 -14.38 -1.08 -5.03
N GLN A 304 -14.17 -2.10 -4.20
CA GLN A 304 -12.84 -2.56 -3.76
C GLN A 304 -12.36 -3.73 -4.62
N GLY A 305 -11.06 -3.82 -4.90
CA GLY A 305 -10.44 -4.92 -5.66
C GLY A 305 -10.61 -6.30 -5.01
N SER A 306 -10.82 -6.34 -3.69
CA SER A 306 -11.23 -7.56 -2.97
C SER A 306 -12.55 -8.17 -3.47
N SER A 307 -13.44 -7.36 -4.10
CA SER A 307 -14.67 -7.81 -4.76
C SER A 307 -14.45 -8.40 -6.16
N LEU A 308 -13.23 -8.31 -6.71
CA LEU A 308 -12.87 -8.81 -8.04
C LEU A 308 -12.12 -10.17 -7.96
N PRO A 309 -12.02 -10.94 -9.06
CA PRO A 309 -11.15 -12.11 -9.15
C PRO A 309 -9.70 -11.77 -8.80
N GLU A 310 -8.99 -12.69 -8.14
CA GLU A 310 -7.63 -12.43 -7.63
C GLU A 310 -6.65 -12.08 -8.77
N GLU A 311 -6.85 -12.66 -9.95
CA GLU A 311 -6.04 -12.45 -11.14
C GLU A 311 -6.13 -11.01 -11.69
N GLU A 312 -7.24 -10.31 -11.40
CA GLU A 312 -7.50 -8.92 -11.77
C GLU A 312 -7.12 -7.91 -10.66
N ARG A 313 -6.59 -8.35 -9.50
CA ARG A 313 -6.16 -7.45 -8.41
C ARG A 313 -4.74 -6.91 -8.61
N LEU A 314 -4.48 -5.73 -8.07
CA LEU A 314 -3.20 -5.03 -8.16
C LEU A 314 -2.00 -5.85 -7.62
N PRO A 315 -2.03 -6.45 -6.41
CA PRO A 315 -0.90 -7.23 -5.92
C PRO A 315 -0.58 -8.45 -6.79
N CYS A 316 -1.60 -9.09 -7.37
CA CYS A 316 -1.41 -10.20 -8.31
C CYS A 316 -0.79 -9.73 -9.64
N ALA A 317 -1.22 -8.57 -10.16
CA ALA A 317 -0.63 -7.94 -11.34
C ALA A 317 0.84 -7.55 -11.12
N MET A 318 1.17 -6.93 -10.00
CA MET A 318 2.55 -6.57 -9.66
C MET A 318 3.43 -7.81 -9.43
N ARG A 319 2.91 -8.87 -8.77
CA ARG A 319 3.61 -10.17 -8.65
C ARG A 319 3.90 -10.83 -10.00
N LYS A 320 2.97 -10.77 -10.95
CA LYS A 320 3.19 -11.25 -12.34
C LYS A 320 4.30 -10.46 -13.03
N LEU A 321 4.35 -9.15 -12.84
CA LEU A 321 5.38 -8.27 -13.40
C LEU A 321 6.77 -8.53 -12.78
N LEU A 322 6.85 -8.66 -11.45
CA LEU A 322 8.08 -9.04 -10.74
C LEU A 322 8.64 -10.37 -11.27
N ASN A 323 7.81 -11.40 -11.35
CA ASN A 323 8.23 -12.74 -11.78
C ASN A 323 8.85 -12.72 -13.20
N LEU A 324 8.27 -11.94 -14.13
CA LEU A 324 8.84 -11.75 -15.47
C LEU A 324 10.22 -11.09 -15.41
N SER A 325 10.36 -10.01 -14.64
CA SER A 325 11.63 -9.29 -14.47
C SER A 325 12.72 -10.17 -13.83
N LEU A 326 12.38 -10.94 -12.80
CA LEU A 326 13.30 -11.90 -12.17
C LEU A 326 13.67 -13.06 -13.11
N MET A 327 12.74 -13.52 -13.95
CA MET A 327 13.04 -14.53 -14.98
C MET A 327 14.01 -14.00 -16.05
N LYS A 328 13.83 -12.77 -16.52
CA LYS A 328 14.76 -12.12 -17.48
C LYS A 328 16.14 -11.91 -16.88
N SER A 329 16.20 -11.36 -15.66
CA SER A 329 17.42 -11.19 -14.85
C SER A 329 18.23 -12.49 -14.72
N LYS A 330 17.54 -13.61 -14.42
CA LYS A 330 18.15 -14.93 -14.30
C LYS A 330 18.54 -15.55 -15.65
N GLY A 331 17.89 -15.14 -16.75
CA GLY A 331 18.24 -15.52 -18.12
C GLY A 331 19.51 -14.82 -18.65
N GLU A 332 19.65 -13.51 -18.41
CA GLU A 332 20.84 -12.73 -18.79
C GLU A 332 22.11 -13.27 -18.11
N ARG A 333 21.98 -13.73 -16.85
CA ARG A 333 23.04 -14.43 -16.09
C ARG A 333 23.53 -15.74 -16.75
N ALA A 334 22.74 -16.34 -17.65
CA ALA A 334 23.14 -17.52 -18.42
C ALA A 334 23.78 -17.18 -19.79
N LEU A 335 23.82 -15.90 -20.16
CA LEU A 335 24.50 -15.38 -21.35
C LEU A 335 25.88 -14.81 -21.01
N SER A 336 26.02 -14.05 -19.92
CA SER A 336 27.34 -13.57 -19.43
C SER A 336 28.30 -14.72 -19.09
N ASN A 337 27.80 -15.77 -18.44
CA ASN A 337 28.58 -16.98 -18.16
C ASN A 337 29.02 -17.76 -19.43
N LYS A 338 28.43 -17.49 -20.60
CA LYS A 338 28.88 -18.06 -21.88
C LYS A 338 29.97 -17.23 -22.55
N SER A 339 29.99 -15.90 -22.40
CA SER A 339 31.08 -15.09 -22.95
C SER A 339 32.41 -15.37 -22.22
N CYS A 340 32.36 -15.59 -20.91
CA CYS A 340 33.54 -15.89 -20.08
C CYS A 340 34.19 -17.26 -20.36
N THR A 341 33.56 -18.17 -21.12
CA THR A 341 34.14 -19.49 -21.43
C THR A 341 34.95 -19.55 -22.74
N MET A 342 35.14 -18.42 -23.43
CA MET A 342 35.86 -18.35 -24.72
C MET A 342 37.37 -18.01 -24.62
N GLN A 343 38.02 -18.31 -23.49
CA GLN A 343 39.50 -18.35 -23.37
C GLN A 343 40.03 -19.59 -22.64
N SER A 344 39.65 -20.80 -23.08
CA SER A 344 40.46 -22.01 -22.83
C SER A 344 40.27 -23.04 -23.95
N SER A 345 41.34 -23.36 -24.67
CA SER A 345 41.29 -24.23 -25.85
C SER A 345 41.61 -25.69 -25.50
N ALA A 346 40.61 -26.58 -25.57
CA ALA A 346 40.83 -28.02 -25.62
C ALA A 346 39.86 -28.68 -26.62
N LYS A 347 40.41 -29.33 -27.66
CA LYS A 347 39.62 -30.08 -28.65
C LYS A 347 39.26 -31.46 -28.08
N ILE A 348 37.97 -31.76 -27.95
CA ILE A 348 37.48 -33.14 -27.92
C ILE A 348 36.28 -33.24 -28.87
N ASN A 349 36.49 -33.87 -30.03
CA ASN A 349 35.40 -34.44 -30.81
C ASN A 349 34.98 -35.77 -30.17
N CYS A 350 33.69 -36.02 -30.02
CA CYS A 350 33.18 -37.37 -30.23
C CYS A 350 31.73 -37.35 -30.70
N SER A 351 31.39 -38.29 -31.59
CA SER A 351 30.07 -38.45 -32.20
C SER A 351 29.26 -39.54 -31.49
N THR A 352 27.94 -39.33 -31.43
CA THR A 352 26.91 -40.36 -31.58
C THR A 352 27.18 -41.75 -30.97
N VAL A 353 26.68 -41.99 -29.76
CA VAL A 353 26.10 -43.30 -29.38
C VAL A 353 24.82 -43.04 -28.60
N ALA A 354 23.70 -43.58 -29.09
CA ALA A 354 22.50 -43.75 -28.28
C ALA A 354 22.47 -45.20 -27.76
N ASN A 355 22.21 -45.41 -26.47
CA ASN A 355 21.68 -46.68 -26.01
C ASN A 355 21.01 -46.59 -24.63
N ASN A 356 20.08 -47.53 -24.39
CA ASN A 356 19.29 -47.60 -23.16
C ASN A 356 20.11 -48.13 -21.98
N THR A 357 19.71 -47.74 -20.76
CA THR A 357 19.82 -48.62 -19.59
C THR A 357 18.70 -48.31 -18.59
N LYS A 358 18.09 -49.36 -18.02
CA LYS A 358 17.15 -49.28 -16.87
C LYS A 358 17.94 -49.56 -15.57
N ILE A 359 17.22 -49.64 -14.44
CA ILE A 359 17.67 -50.05 -13.08
C ILE A 359 18.24 -48.84 -12.31
N SER A 360 17.85 -48.53 -11.07
CA SER A 360 16.80 -49.11 -10.17
C SER A 360 16.21 -48.04 -9.23
N GLU A 361 15.04 -48.33 -8.67
CA GLU A 361 14.48 -47.60 -7.53
C GLU A 361 15.17 -48.02 -6.21
N SER A 362 15.37 -47.06 -5.30
CA SER A 362 15.37 -47.30 -3.85
C SER A 362 14.86 -46.04 -3.12
N PRO A 363 14.20 -46.15 -1.94
CA PRO A 363 13.30 -45.09 -1.48
C PRO A 363 13.71 -44.49 -0.13
N GLU A 364 14.64 -43.52 -0.13
CA GLU A 364 14.95 -42.69 1.04
C GLU A 364 15.27 -41.24 0.60
N GLY A 365 14.72 -40.25 1.31
CA GLY A 365 14.78 -38.82 0.92
C GLY A 365 13.44 -38.08 0.77
N MET A 366 12.32 -38.69 1.18
CA MET A 366 10.98 -38.09 1.05
C MET A 366 10.53 -37.34 2.33
N LEU A 367 11.12 -36.18 2.63
CA LEU A 367 10.57 -35.16 3.55
C LEU A 367 11.32 -33.82 3.38
N LEU A 368 10.58 -32.71 3.23
CA LEU A 368 11.00 -31.31 2.96
C LEU A 368 10.87 -30.77 1.51
N ARG A 369 9.77 -31.09 0.81
CA ARG A 369 9.24 -30.28 -0.31
C ARG A 369 7.70 -30.24 -0.31
N SER A 370 7.11 -29.51 0.64
CA SER A 370 5.63 -29.43 0.76
C SER A 370 5.13 -28.16 1.48
N THR A 371 5.54 -26.98 1.01
CA THR A 371 4.94 -25.68 1.40
C THR A 371 4.99 -24.65 0.25
N LEU A 372 4.68 -25.09 -0.97
CA LEU A 372 4.15 -24.20 -2.01
C LEU A 372 2.62 -24.31 -1.98
N CYS A 373 1.93 -23.18 -2.01
CA CYS A 373 0.50 -23.12 -1.66
C CYS A 373 -0.40 -23.70 -2.76
N ASN A 374 -1.26 -24.65 -2.40
CA ASN A 374 -2.24 -25.24 -3.31
C ASN A 374 -3.49 -24.35 -3.42
N SER A 375 -3.49 -23.44 -4.38
CA SER A 375 -4.71 -22.75 -4.85
C SER A 375 -4.66 -22.42 -6.36
N ALA A 376 -4.01 -23.28 -7.15
CA ALA A 376 -3.90 -23.13 -8.60
C ALA A 376 -4.70 -24.21 -9.35
N GLN A 377 -5.93 -23.88 -9.77
CA GLN A 377 -6.67 -24.61 -10.82
C GLN A 377 -6.81 -23.75 -12.08
N CYS A 378 -5.69 -23.18 -12.53
CA CYS A 378 -5.55 -22.65 -13.89
C CYS A 378 -5.37 -23.81 -14.89
N SER A 379 -5.66 -23.57 -16.16
CA SER A 379 -5.68 -24.56 -17.24
C SER A 379 -4.31 -25.21 -17.52
N LYS A 380 -4.35 -26.42 -18.11
CA LYS A 380 -3.18 -27.17 -18.56
C LYS A 380 -2.65 -26.62 -19.89
N ASP A 381 -1.88 -25.55 -19.85
CA ASP A 381 -1.23 -24.96 -21.03
C ASP A 381 0.30 -25.12 -20.97
N ASN A 382 0.89 -25.69 -22.02
CA ASN A 382 2.33 -26.00 -22.12
C ASN A 382 3.17 -24.76 -22.47
N ASN A 383 3.13 -23.72 -21.63
CA ASN A 383 3.56 -22.36 -21.99
C ASN A 383 4.97 -21.92 -21.54
N THR A 384 5.88 -22.84 -21.19
CA THR A 384 7.25 -22.48 -20.77
C THR A 384 8.12 -21.87 -21.87
N SER A 385 7.75 -22.01 -23.15
CA SER A 385 8.37 -21.28 -24.27
C SER A 385 7.94 -19.82 -24.33
N ASP A 386 6.64 -19.57 -24.20
CA ASP A 386 6.02 -18.30 -24.56
C ASP A 386 6.32 -17.22 -23.53
N MET A 387 6.46 -17.60 -22.25
CA MET A 387 6.86 -16.67 -21.19
C MET A 387 8.31 -16.15 -21.34
N VAL A 388 9.17 -16.83 -22.10
CA VAL A 388 10.56 -16.37 -22.37
C VAL A 388 10.56 -15.24 -23.42
N MET A 389 9.61 -15.26 -24.36
CA MET A 389 9.49 -14.28 -25.45
C MET A 389 8.73 -13.01 -25.05
N GLN A 390 8.03 -13.01 -23.91
CA GLN A 390 7.37 -11.82 -23.39
C GLN A 390 8.40 -10.77 -22.93
N ASP A 391 8.20 -9.50 -23.28
CA ASP A 391 8.93 -8.36 -22.71
C ASP A 391 8.53 -8.16 -21.23
N ASP A 392 9.50 -7.81 -20.37
CA ASP A 392 9.22 -7.42 -18.99
C ASP A 392 8.88 -5.93 -18.86
N HIS A 393 9.26 -5.12 -19.85
CA HIS A 393 9.13 -3.66 -19.87
C HIS A 393 9.85 -2.94 -18.72
N ALA A 394 10.92 -3.53 -18.20
CA ALA A 394 11.82 -2.89 -17.25
C ALA A 394 12.40 -1.58 -17.84
N ASP A 395 12.54 -0.56 -17.00
CA ASP A 395 13.07 0.77 -17.35
C ASP A 395 14.33 1.14 -16.54
N VAL A 396 14.80 0.23 -15.68
CA VAL A 396 16.06 0.29 -14.93
C VAL A 396 16.58 -1.12 -14.68
N ALA A 397 17.90 -1.27 -14.55
CA ALA A 397 18.52 -2.47 -14.02
C ALA A 397 19.52 -2.14 -12.91
N PHE A 398 19.70 -3.06 -11.98
CA PHE A 398 20.64 -2.97 -10.87
C PHE A 398 21.70 -4.06 -10.97
N VAL A 399 22.96 -3.71 -10.71
CA VAL A 399 24.03 -4.69 -10.49
C VAL A 399 24.27 -4.79 -8.98
N VAL A 400 24.06 -5.98 -8.44
CA VAL A 400 24.16 -6.34 -7.02
C VAL A 400 25.08 -7.55 -6.94
N GLU A 401 26.28 -7.38 -6.40
CA GLU A 401 27.38 -8.36 -6.55
C GLU A 401 27.55 -8.72 -8.05
N ASP A 402 27.69 -10.02 -8.39
CA ASP A 402 27.70 -10.52 -9.76
C ASP A 402 26.28 -10.83 -10.32
N THR A 403 25.24 -10.11 -9.86
CA THR A 403 23.84 -10.30 -10.29
C THR A 403 23.25 -9.04 -10.91
N MET A 404 22.76 -9.16 -12.15
CA MET A 404 21.92 -8.12 -12.77
C MET A 404 20.44 -8.37 -12.43
N PHE A 405 19.73 -7.33 -12.00
CA PHE A 405 18.31 -7.31 -11.63
C PHE A 405 17.56 -6.24 -12.42
N ARG A 406 16.70 -6.64 -13.35
CA ARG A 406 15.79 -5.75 -14.09
C ARG A 406 14.61 -5.35 -13.19
N SER A 407 14.16 -4.09 -13.27
CA SER A 407 13.10 -3.55 -12.41
C SER A 407 12.37 -2.34 -13.03
N HIS A 408 11.40 -1.78 -12.29
CA HIS A 408 10.54 -0.68 -12.73
C HIS A 408 10.66 0.52 -11.78
N GLN A 409 11.14 1.66 -12.29
CA GLN A 409 11.41 2.87 -11.52
C GLN A 409 10.17 3.35 -10.76
N VAL A 410 8.99 3.30 -11.38
CA VAL A 410 7.73 3.71 -10.73
C VAL A 410 7.38 2.88 -9.48
N ILE A 411 7.70 1.59 -9.46
CA ILE A 411 7.37 0.72 -8.31
C ILE A 411 8.37 0.97 -7.18
N LEU A 412 9.67 1.03 -7.51
CA LEU A 412 10.71 1.30 -6.53
C LEU A 412 10.60 2.71 -5.93
N ALA A 413 10.32 3.73 -6.74
CA ALA A 413 10.10 5.10 -6.29
C ALA A 413 8.87 5.26 -5.39
N ALA A 414 7.77 4.55 -5.70
CA ALA A 414 6.56 4.59 -4.87
C ALA A 414 6.79 3.99 -3.47
N ARG A 415 7.75 3.07 -3.32
CA ARG A 415 7.99 2.31 -2.08
C ARG A 415 9.31 2.65 -1.36
N SER A 416 10.06 3.66 -1.84
CA SER A 416 11.34 4.04 -1.25
C SER A 416 11.77 5.47 -1.61
N ASP A 417 11.94 6.32 -0.60
CA ASP A 417 12.49 7.67 -0.75
C ASP A 417 13.93 7.66 -1.29
N TYR A 418 14.70 6.60 -1.01
CA TYR A 418 16.04 6.39 -1.58
C TYR A 418 15.98 6.24 -3.11
N PHE A 419 15.16 5.32 -3.61
CA PHE A 419 15.00 5.14 -5.06
C PHE A 419 14.34 6.35 -5.72
N TRP A 420 13.32 6.96 -5.10
CA TRP A 420 12.73 8.23 -5.57
C TRP A 420 13.81 9.32 -5.72
N ALA A 421 14.61 9.56 -4.67
CA ALA A 421 15.66 10.56 -4.70
C ALA A 421 16.77 10.25 -5.71
N ARG A 422 17.18 8.97 -5.85
CA ARG A 422 18.18 8.52 -6.83
C ARG A 422 17.66 8.77 -8.25
N PHE A 423 16.43 8.34 -8.58
CA PHE A 423 15.86 8.51 -9.92
C PHE A 423 15.57 9.97 -10.30
N CYS A 424 15.02 10.78 -9.39
CA CYS A 424 14.84 12.21 -9.65
C CYS A 424 16.17 12.93 -9.94
N ARG A 425 17.28 12.47 -9.33
CA ARG A 425 18.64 12.98 -9.60
C ARG A 425 19.25 12.46 -10.90
N MET A 426 18.81 11.34 -11.48
CA MET A 426 19.36 10.81 -12.75
C MET A 426 19.23 11.79 -13.95
N LYS A 427 18.37 12.82 -13.86
CA LYS A 427 18.31 13.90 -14.87
C LYS A 427 19.53 14.84 -14.87
N GLY A 428 20.44 14.75 -13.90
CA GLY A 428 21.65 15.57 -13.84
C GLY A 428 22.85 14.97 -13.09
N PHE A 429 22.69 13.82 -12.42
CA PHE A 429 23.76 13.17 -11.67
C PHE A 429 24.55 12.21 -12.56
N LYS A 430 25.82 12.56 -12.84
CA LYS A 430 26.80 11.61 -13.40
C LYS A 430 27.38 10.75 -12.28
N GLU A 431 26.63 9.74 -11.86
CA GLU A 431 27.26 8.50 -11.42
C GLU A 431 28.03 7.93 -12.64
N ASN A 432 29.27 7.46 -12.45
CA ASN A 432 30.26 7.34 -13.53
C ASN A 432 29.70 6.59 -14.76
N ASP A 433 29.63 7.31 -15.90
CA ASP A 433 29.19 6.86 -17.23
C ASP A 433 28.31 5.59 -17.24
N VAL A 434 27.05 5.75 -16.80
CA VAL A 434 25.98 4.72 -16.76
C VAL A 434 26.12 3.72 -17.90
N GLU A 435 26.64 2.53 -17.59
CA GLU A 435 26.93 1.52 -18.60
C GLU A 435 25.64 0.98 -19.20
N LEU A 436 25.33 1.45 -20.41
CA LEU A 436 24.19 1.01 -21.20
C LEU A 436 24.42 -0.43 -21.68
N VAL A 437 24.09 -1.40 -20.82
CA VAL A 437 24.07 -2.81 -21.19
C VAL A 437 23.11 -3.01 -22.36
N GLN A 438 23.67 -3.42 -23.49
CA GLN A 438 22.92 -3.75 -24.70
C GLN A 438 22.24 -5.10 -24.52
N THR A 439 21.01 -5.08 -24.00
CA THR A 439 20.08 -6.21 -24.09
C THR A 439 19.39 -6.18 -25.46
N ASP A 440 18.98 -7.33 -26.01
CA ASP A 440 18.74 -7.53 -27.46
C ASP A 440 17.69 -6.60 -28.15
N ASP A 441 16.91 -5.82 -27.40
CA ASP A 441 15.92 -4.86 -27.93
C ASP A 441 16.03 -3.44 -27.30
N VAL A 442 16.62 -3.27 -26.10
CA VAL A 442 16.69 -1.99 -25.37
C VAL A 442 17.98 -1.88 -24.53
N ALA A 443 18.62 -0.72 -24.57
CA ALA A 443 19.66 -0.31 -23.63
C ALA A 443 19.03 0.29 -22.36
N LEU A 444 19.16 -0.41 -21.22
CA LEU A 444 18.64 0.06 -19.93
C LEU A 444 19.68 0.91 -19.18
N PRO A 445 19.26 1.90 -18.37
CA PRO A 445 20.14 2.53 -17.40
C PRO A 445 20.46 1.52 -16.29
N VAL A 446 21.76 1.30 -16.05
CA VAL A 446 22.25 0.40 -15.02
C VAL A 446 22.75 1.19 -13.81
N LEU A 447 22.32 0.80 -12.63
CA LEU A 447 22.76 1.35 -11.34
C LEU A 447 23.50 0.28 -10.55
N GLN A 448 24.60 0.64 -9.91
CA GLN A 448 25.29 -0.26 -8.98
C GLN A 448 24.69 -0.12 -7.58
N GLU A 449 24.50 -1.24 -6.90
CA GLU A 449 24.06 -1.30 -5.50
C GLU A 449 25.03 -2.18 -4.71
N ASN A 450 25.67 -1.60 -3.69
CA ASN A 450 26.84 -2.19 -3.03
C ASN A 450 26.58 -2.60 -1.58
N ASP A 451 25.55 -2.03 -0.95
CA ASP A 451 25.28 -2.19 0.49
C ASP A 451 24.37 -3.40 0.80
N LEU A 452 23.99 -4.17 -0.23
CA LEU A 452 23.08 -5.31 -0.17
C LEU A 452 23.64 -6.50 -0.96
N ASN A 453 23.41 -7.72 -0.45
CA ASN A 453 23.69 -8.95 -1.21
C ASN A 453 22.51 -9.31 -2.13
N THR A 454 22.78 -10.18 -3.11
CA THR A 454 21.82 -10.69 -4.11
C THR A 454 20.52 -11.21 -3.47
N GLY A 455 20.63 -11.94 -2.35
CA GLY A 455 19.49 -12.54 -1.67
C GLY A 455 18.60 -11.49 -1.01
N THR A 456 19.19 -10.57 -0.25
CA THR A 456 18.47 -9.45 0.39
C THR A 456 17.80 -8.55 -0.65
N PHE A 457 18.45 -8.30 -1.79
CA PHE A 457 17.86 -7.51 -2.88
C PHE A 457 16.65 -8.20 -3.55
N GLU A 458 16.69 -9.53 -3.76
CA GLU A 458 15.54 -10.25 -4.31
C GLU A 458 14.30 -10.19 -3.38
N HIS A 459 14.51 -10.28 -2.06
CA HIS A 459 13.41 -10.11 -1.08
C HIS A 459 12.94 -8.64 -0.97
N LEU A 460 13.84 -7.66 -1.13
CA LEU A 460 13.48 -6.24 -1.18
C LEU A 460 12.54 -5.95 -2.36
N LEU A 461 12.83 -6.54 -3.53
CA LEU A 461 11.96 -6.49 -4.70
C LEU A 461 10.62 -7.22 -4.46
N GLU A 462 10.60 -8.38 -3.81
CA GLU A 462 9.36 -9.07 -3.44
C GLU A 462 8.44 -8.20 -2.57
N TYR A 463 9.02 -7.57 -1.55
CA TYR A 463 8.29 -6.65 -0.67
C TYR A 463 7.75 -5.43 -1.43
N MET A 464 8.61 -4.72 -2.19
CA MET A 464 8.21 -3.51 -2.91
C MET A 464 7.12 -3.77 -3.96
N TYR A 465 7.10 -4.94 -4.59
CA TYR A 465 6.08 -5.27 -5.59
C TYR A 465 4.81 -5.89 -5.00
N THR A 466 4.83 -6.45 -3.78
CA THR A 466 3.71 -7.31 -3.31
C THR A 466 3.27 -7.13 -1.86
N ASP A 467 3.91 -6.24 -1.09
CA ASP A 467 3.78 -6.08 0.37
C ASP A 467 4.01 -7.35 1.19
N GLN A 468 4.49 -8.43 0.55
CA GLN A 468 4.77 -9.72 1.17
C GLN A 468 6.27 -9.95 1.16
N LEU A 469 6.76 -10.45 2.29
CA LEU A 469 8.14 -10.85 2.48
C LEU A 469 8.11 -12.37 2.70
N SER A 470 8.66 -13.15 1.77
CA SER A 470 8.96 -14.55 2.06
C SER A 470 9.96 -14.64 3.23
N ARG A 471 9.96 -15.77 3.95
CA ARG A 471 10.67 -15.87 5.25
C ARG A 471 12.18 -15.65 5.07
N LEU A 472 12.63 -14.44 5.38
CA LEU A 472 14.04 -14.16 5.64
C LEU A 472 14.55 -15.08 6.75
N ASP A 473 15.67 -15.74 6.50
CA ASP A 473 16.45 -16.39 7.54
C ASP A 473 17.06 -15.27 8.42
N PRO A 474 16.80 -15.24 9.75
CA PRO A 474 17.31 -14.17 10.62
C PRO A 474 18.83 -14.00 10.58
N ASN A 475 19.56 -15.02 10.14
CA ASN A 475 21.02 -15.01 10.00
C ASN A 475 21.53 -14.38 8.69
N GLN A 476 20.63 -13.93 7.79
CA GLN A 476 20.95 -13.33 6.49
C GLN A 476 20.57 -11.85 6.36
N LEU A 477 19.96 -11.28 7.40
CA LEU A 477 19.72 -9.83 7.52
C LEU A 477 21.03 -9.12 7.92
N PRO A 478 21.55 -8.17 7.13
CA PRO A 478 22.56 -7.24 7.63
C PRO A 478 21.94 -6.28 8.64
N ASP A 479 22.71 -5.84 9.65
CA ASP A 479 22.24 -4.94 10.72
C ASP A 479 21.61 -3.63 10.21
N THR A 480 21.97 -3.20 8.99
CA THR A 480 21.47 -2.01 8.30
C THR A 480 20.00 -2.08 7.91
N CYS A 481 19.40 -3.28 7.77
CA CYS A 481 17.98 -3.42 7.41
C CYS A 481 16.99 -2.94 8.48
N CYS A 482 17.47 -2.63 9.69
CA CYS A 482 16.65 -2.12 10.79
C CYS A 482 16.67 -0.59 10.94
N SER A 483 17.30 0.14 10.01
CA SER A 483 17.48 1.60 10.12
C SER A 483 17.32 2.33 8.79
N HIS A 484 16.07 2.48 8.32
CA HIS A 484 15.54 3.74 7.76
C HIS A 484 14.01 3.70 7.61
#